data_AF-A0A5D8YJ92-F1
#
_entry.id   AF-A0A5D8YJ92-F1
#
_cell.length_a   1.000
_cell.length_b   1.000
_cell.length_c   1.000
_cell.angle_alpha   90.00
_cell.angle_beta   90.00
_cell.angle_gamma   90.00
#
_symmetry.space_group_name_H-M   'P 1'
#
loop_
_entity.id
_entity.type
_entity.pdbx_description
1 polymer ?
#
loop_
_entity_poly.entity_id
_entity_poly.type
_entity_poly.pdbx_seq_one_letter_code
_entity_poly.pdbx_strand_id
1 'polypeptide(L)'
;MKLHTNVLLRSGVVLAIVCVMFITKLSAQQINFVEVGFKLSAKERQTLNRLIDYEIKVYNGMFNTWKNDSLPITINIYFKYKDFNQVRKTIGNYVPSDLGFYQPFTKQSYVFAGNNFMQTVIHEASHCLLHNNLLTVPHWMNEGIAEFFETLTIDGNQIYIVPQSGRIRYIKEQVRAGKIDLQRFFTNDQALWSDKKNFDYLYSTSYSIIHYIIKSNPDAMNKIISLMREKRYRADFAIASTFGGMDRFEQSYKFFYR
;
A
#
# COMPACT_ATOMS: atom_id res chain seq x y z
N MET A 1 89.80 -1.91 12.87
CA MET A 1 89.58 -2.46 14.23
C MET A 1 88.44 -1.67 14.88
N LYS A 2 87.34 -2.36 15.22
CA LYS A 2 86.16 -1.95 16.04
C LYS A 2 85.27 -0.83 15.47
N LEU A 3 84.10 -1.16 14.88
CA LEU A 3 82.77 -1.40 15.48
C LEU A 3 82.15 -0.14 16.13
N HIS A 4 81.10 0.42 15.52
CA HIS A 4 79.72 0.35 16.07
C HIS A 4 78.66 1.10 15.23
N THR A 5 77.66 0.31 14.86
CA THR A 5 76.23 0.53 14.63
C THR A 5 75.54 1.83 15.13
N ASN A 6 74.64 2.39 14.31
CA ASN A 6 73.17 2.49 14.55
C ASN A 6 72.52 3.34 13.42
N VAL A 7 71.75 2.75 12.51
CA VAL A 7 70.28 2.47 12.55
C VAL A 7 69.42 3.72 12.68
N LEU A 8 68.75 4.09 11.57
CA LEU A 8 67.33 4.47 11.50
C LEU A 8 66.93 4.72 10.04
N LEU A 9 66.74 3.64 9.26
CA LEU A 9 65.91 3.69 8.06
C LEU A 9 64.44 3.71 8.53
N ARG A 10 63.80 4.88 8.39
CA ARG A 10 62.35 5.01 8.52
C ARG A 10 61.70 4.30 7.34
N SER A 11 61.22 3.09 7.58
CA SER A 11 60.34 2.36 6.66
C SER A 11 59.03 3.12 6.52
N GLY A 12 58.88 3.88 5.43
CA GLY A 12 57.59 4.41 5.00
C GLY A 12 56.72 3.27 4.49
N VAL A 13 55.83 2.76 5.35
CA VAL A 13 54.74 1.87 4.93
C VAL A 13 53.77 2.74 4.12
N VAL A 14 53.86 2.65 2.80
CA VAL A 14 52.79 3.14 1.91
C VAL A 14 51.63 2.16 2.06
N LEU A 15 50.68 2.52 2.93
CA LEU A 15 49.42 1.82 3.04
C LEU A 15 48.62 2.12 1.77
N ALA A 16 48.73 1.24 0.77
CA ALA A 16 47.82 1.25 -0.37
C ALA A 16 46.42 0.91 0.15
N ILE A 17 45.61 1.93 0.39
CA ILE A 17 44.17 1.75 0.61
C ILE A 17 43.62 1.27 -0.73
N VAL A 18 43.53 -0.05 -0.89
CA VAL A 18 42.68 -0.64 -1.91
C VAL A 18 41.25 -0.35 -1.45
N CYS A 19 40.69 0.76 -1.94
CA CYS A 19 39.26 0.97 -1.94
C CYS A 19 38.65 -0.12 -2.83
N VAL A 20 38.37 -1.28 -2.23
CA VAL A 20 37.42 -2.23 -2.79
C VAL A 20 36.09 -1.50 -2.79
N MET A 21 35.77 -0.86 -3.91
CA MET A 21 34.40 -0.45 -4.18
C MET A 21 33.60 -1.74 -4.24
N PHE A 22 33.01 -2.13 -3.10
CA PHE A 22 31.84 -2.96 -3.14
C PHE A 22 30.81 -2.15 -3.93
N ILE A 23 30.73 -2.40 -5.24
CA ILE A 23 29.53 -2.12 -6.01
C ILE A 23 28.50 -3.07 -5.40
N THR A 24 27.92 -2.68 -4.26
CA THR A 24 26.58 -3.13 -3.95
C THR A 24 25.81 -2.70 -5.18
N LYS A 25 25.34 -3.66 -5.98
CA LYS A 25 24.21 -3.39 -6.85
C LYS A 25 23.12 -2.90 -5.88
N LEU A 26 23.01 -1.59 -5.71
CA LEU A 26 21.79 -0.94 -5.34
C LEU A 26 20.83 -1.44 -6.41
N SER A 27 20.11 -2.52 -6.10
CA SER A 27 19.09 -3.01 -7.01
C SER A 27 18.04 -1.91 -6.95
N ALA A 28 18.12 -0.97 -7.90
CA ALA A 28 17.10 0.02 -8.10
C ALA A 28 15.77 -0.73 -8.14
N GLN A 29 14.80 -0.20 -7.42
CA GLN A 29 13.46 -0.76 -7.36
C GLN A 29 12.95 -1.05 -8.78
N GLN A 30 12.51 -2.28 -9.02
CA GLN A 30 12.00 -2.69 -10.33
C GLN A 30 10.49 -2.86 -10.23
N ILE A 31 9.77 -1.80 -10.55
CA ILE A 31 8.37 -1.91 -10.94
C ILE A 31 8.36 -2.53 -12.34
N ASN A 32 7.89 -3.77 -12.42
CA ASN A 32 7.83 -4.54 -13.66
C ASN A 32 6.40 -4.59 -14.18
N PHE A 33 6.12 -3.81 -15.22
CA PHE A 33 4.88 -3.89 -15.99
C PHE A 33 5.01 -4.95 -17.08
N VAL A 34 4.29 -6.06 -16.93
CA VAL A 34 4.16 -7.10 -17.96
C VAL A 34 2.96 -6.74 -18.84
N GLU A 35 3.24 -6.26 -20.04
CA GLU A 35 2.23 -5.75 -20.98
C GLU A 35 1.76 -6.87 -21.93
N VAL A 36 0.50 -7.30 -21.80
CA VAL A 36 -0.05 -8.41 -22.57
C VAL A 36 -1.00 -7.89 -23.64
N GLY A 37 -0.55 -7.94 -24.89
CA GLY A 37 -1.35 -7.55 -26.06
C GLY A 37 -1.41 -6.04 -26.32
N PHE A 38 -0.59 -5.23 -25.64
CA PHE A 38 -0.42 -3.81 -25.90
C PHE A 38 0.93 -3.32 -25.33
N LYS A 39 1.20 -2.01 -25.41
CA LYS A 39 2.29 -1.34 -24.70
C LYS A 39 1.76 -0.07 -24.06
N LEU A 40 2.18 0.21 -22.83
CA LEU A 40 1.98 1.50 -22.19
C LEU A 40 2.74 2.56 -23.00
N SER A 41 2.11 3.71 -23.16
CA SER A 41 2.82 4.90 -23.63
C SER A 41 3.92 5.28 -22.62
N ALA A 42 4.92 6.02 -23.09
CA ALA A 42 5.98 6.54 -22.21
C ALA A 42 5.41 7.39 -21.07
N LYS A 43 4.34 8.16 -21.34
CA LYS A 43 3.66 9.00 -20.36
C LYS A 43 2.94 8.18 -19.29
N GLU A 44 2.18 7.14 -19.68
CA GLU A 44 1.50 6.26 -18.72
C GLU A 44 2.50 5.54 -17.82
N ARG A 45 3.56 4.98 -18.41
CA ARG A 45 4.63 4.31 -17.66
C ARG A 45 5.32 5.25 -16.67
N GLN A 46 5.67 6.46 -17.11
CA GLN A 46 6.27 7.46 -16.22
C GLN A 46 5.30 7.87 -15.09
N THR A 47 4.02 8.03 -15.41
CA THR A 47 2.98 8.38 -14.44
C THR A 47 2.83 7.29 -13.38
N LEU A 48 2.67 6.03 -13.81
CA LEU A 48 2.55 4.89 -12.92
C LEU A 48 3.78 4.72 -12.02
N ASN A 49 4.99 4.82 -12.59
CA ASN A 49 6.23 4.79 -11.79
C ASN A 49 6.22 5.88 -10.72
N ARG A 50 5.94 7.14 -11.07
CA ARG A 50 5.94 8.25 -10.11
C ARG A 50 4.91 8.07 -9.00
N LEU A 51 3.72 7.57 -9.33
CA LEU A 51 2.64 7.36 -8.36
C LEU A 51 2.94 6.18 -7.42
N ILE A 52 3.41 5.05 -7.96
CA ILE A 52 3.80 3.90 -7.14
C ILE A 52 5.01 4.24 -6.27
N ASP A 53 6.02 4.96 -6.79
CA ASP A 53 7.17 5.45 -6.01
C ASP A 53 6.74 6.37 -4.86
N TYR A 54 5.73 7.21 -5.09
CA TYR A 54 5.16 8.05 -4.03
C TYR A 54 4.48 7.19 -2.97
N GLU A 55 3.67 6.21 -3.40
CA GLU A 55 3.00 5.29 -2.50
C GLU A 55 3.98 4.49 -1.64
N ILE A 56 5.08 3.98 -2.22
CA ILE A 56 6.17 3.31 -1.50
C ILE A 56 6.71 4.19 -0.37
N LYS A 57 6.94 5.48 -0.62
CA LYS A 57 7.42 6.44 0.40
C LYS A 57 6.39 6.63 1.50
N VAL A 58 5.11 6.72 1.15
CA VAL A 58 4.03 6.82 2.14
C VAL A 58 3.99 5.54 2.99
N TYR A 59 4.08 4.35 2.40
CA TYR A 59 4.14 3.08 3.12
C TYR A 59 5.39 2.97 4.01
N ASN A 60 6.55 3.44 3.57
CA ASN A 60 7.76 3.48 4.40
C ASN A 60 7.57 4.35 5.65
N GLY A 61 7.00 5.54 5.50
CA GLY A 61 6.61 6.38 6.63
C GLY A 61 5.55 5.69 7.50
N MET A 62 4.54 5.10 6.87
CA MET A 62 3.41 4.44 7.54
C MET A 62 3.85 3.28 8.45
N PHE A 63 4.81 2.49 7.97
CA PHE A 63 5.31 1.30 8.65
C PHE A 63 6.64 1.53 9.40
N ASN A 64 7.16 2.76 9.38
CA ASN A 64 8.50 3.12 9.86
C ASN A 64 9.57 2.12 9.37
N THR A 65 9.70 2.00 8.05
CA THR A 65 10.57 1.01 7.40
C THR A 65 11.14 1.54 6.08
N TRP A 66 12.14 0.83 5.55
CA TRP A 66 12.75 1.08 4.24
C TRP A 66 12.67 -0.14 3.31
N LYS A 67 12.09 -1.25 3.79
CA LYS A 67 12.08 -2.52 3.04
C LYS A 67 11.26 -2.45 1.75
N ASN A 68 10.38 -1.46 1.62
CA ASN A 68 9.59 -1.32 0.40
C ASN A 68 10.43 -0.73 -0.74
N ASP A 69 11.56 -0.07 -0.48
CA ASP A 69 12.46 0.48 -1.51
C ASP A 69 13.10 -0.61 -2.38
N SER A 70 13.23 -1.82 -1.84
CA SER A 70 13.77 -2.97 -2.57
C SER A 70 12.70 -3.99 -2.95
N LEU A 71 11.42 -3.70 -2.75
CA LEU A 71 10.33 -4.63 -3.05
C LEU A 71 10.16 -4.75 -4.58
N PRO A 72 10.33 -5.93 -5.19
CA PRO A 72 9.94 -6.14 -6.58
C PRO A 72 8.41 -6.12 -6.68
N ILE A 73 7.88 -5.23 -7.53
CA ILE A 73 6.44 -5.11 -7.78
C ILE A 73 6.20 -5.54 -9.22
N THR A 74 5.44 -6.62 -9.44
CA THR A 74 5.12 -7.13 -10.78
C THR A 74 3.63 -7.00 -11.04
N ILE A 75 3.28 -6.28 -12.12
CA ILE A 75 1.89 -6.00 -12.50
C ILE A 75 1.67 -6.45 -13.94
N ASN A 76 0.83 -7.47 -14.11
CA ASN A 76 0.45 -8.03 -15.40
C ASN A 76 -0.77 -7.28 -15.92
N ILE A 77 -0.63 -6.56 -17.03
CA ILE A 77 -1.70 -5.73 -17.58
C ILE A 77 -2.16 -6.32 -18.90
N TYR A 78 -3.44 -6.65 -19.01
CA TYR A 78 -4.02 -7.36 -20.15
C TYR A 78 -4.91 -6.43 -20.97
N PHE A 79 -4.58 -6.28 -22.25
CA PHE A 79 -5.39 -5.49 -23.16
C PHE A 79 -6.78 -6.10 -23.41
N LYS A 80 -6.85 -7.43 -23.56
CA LYS A 80 -8.11 -8.13 -23.83
C LYS A 80 -8.71 -8.66 -22.54
N TYR A 81 -9.96 -8.30 -22.28
CA TYR A 81 -10.71 -8.80 -21.12
C TYR A 81 -10.80 -10.33 -21.10
N LYS A 82 -10.90 -10.99 -22.26
CA LYS A 82 -10.93 -12.46 -22.35
C LYS A 82 -9.68 -13.10 -21.73
N ASP A 83 -8.50 -12.55 -22.01
CA ASP A 83 -7.22 -13.09 -21.55
C ASP A 83 -7.07 -12.85 -20.04
N PHE A 84 -7.41 -11.64 -19.57
CA PHE A 84 -7.50 -11.33 -18.14
C PHE A 84 -8.46 -12.28 -17.40
N ASN A 85 -9.67 -12.44 -17.93
CA ASN A 85 -10.72 -13.23 -17.31
C ASN A 85 -10.36 -14.72 -17.23
N GLN A 86 -9.55 -15.23 -18.18
CA GLN A 86 -9.02 -16.58 -18.11
C GLN A 86 -8.09 -16.74 -16.90
N VAL A 87 -7.11 -15.83 -16.75
CA VAL A 87 -6.18 -15.85 -15.61
C VAL A 87 -6.94 -15.67 -14.29
N ARG A 88 -7.88 -14.73 -14.25
CA ARG A 88 -8.75 -14.49 -13.10
C ARG A 88 -9.52 -15.74 -12.65
N LYS A 89 -10.05 -16.54 -13.58
CA LYS A 89 -10.76 -17.78 -13.24
C LYS A 89 -9.84 -18.90 -12.76
N THR A 90 -8.57 -18.90 -13.18
CA THR A 90 -7.62 -19.95 -12.85
C THR A 90 -6.90 -19.69 -11.52
N ILE A 91 -6.49 -18.44 -11.28
CA ILE A 91 -5.66 -18.08 -10.12
C ILE A 91 -6.20 -16.89 -9.33
N GLY A 92 -7.38 -16.36 -9.67
CA GLY A 92 -8.02 -15.34 -8.84
C GLY A 92 -8.51 -15.92 -7.52
N ASN A 93 -8.63 -15.06 -6.51
CA ASN A 93 -9.20 -15.42 -5.20
C ASN A 93 -10.69 -15.79 -5.34
N TYR A 94 -11.35 -16.21 -4.24
CA TYR A 94 -12.75 -16.71 -4.26
C TYR A 94 -13.75 -15.72 -4.91
N VAL A 95 -13.49 -14.41 -4.84
CA VAL A 95 -14.24 -13.36 -5.56
C VAL A 95 -13.28 -12.26 -6.04
N PRO A 96 -12.62 -12.42 -7.20
CA PRO A 96 -11.73 -11.40 -7.75
C PRO A 96 -12.56 -10.33 -8.49
N SER A 97 -12.15 -9.07 -8.38
CA SER A 97 -12.77 -7.97 -9.14
C SER A 97 -12.72 -8.22 -10.65
N ASP A 98 -13.66 -7.63 -11.39
CA ASP A 98 -13.67 -7.68 -12.86
C ASP A 98 -12.57 -6.79 -13.49
N LEU A 99 -11.86 -5.99 -12.69
CA LEU A 99 -10.86 -5.02 -13.17
C LEU A 99 -9.43 -5.37 -12.77
N GLY A 100 -9.24 -5.96 -11.59
CA GLY A 100 -7.91 -6.31 -11.08
C GLY A 100 -7.96 -7.28 -9.91
N PHE A 101 -6.83 -7.92 -9.62
CA PHE A 101 -6.60 -8.58 -8.34
C PHE A 101 -5.10 -8.81 -8.07
N TYR A 102 -4.75 -8.78 -6.79
CA TYR A 102 -3.47 -9.21 -6.26
C TYR A 102 -3.53 -10.68 -5.84
N GLN A 103 -2.52 -11.47 -6.22
CA GLN A 103 -2.37 -12.87 -5.83
C GLN A 103 -1.26 -12.98 -4.77
N PRO A 104 -1.60 -13.16 -3.47
CA PRO A 104 -0.63 -13.19 -2.38
C PRO A 104 0.45 -14.27 -2.51
N PHE A 105 0.13 -15.43 -3.12
CA PHE A 105 1.09 -16.52 -3.24
C PHE A 105 2.20 -16.21 -4.23
N THR A 106 1.85 -15.69 -5.41
CA THR A 106 2.84 -15.32 -6.44
C THR A 106 3.39 -13.91 -6.23
N LYS A 107 2.77 -13.11 -5.36
CA LYS A 107 3.07 -11.69 -5.11
C LYS A 107 3.00 -10.86 -6.39
N GLN A 108 2.01 -11.15 -7.23
CA GLN A 108 1.80 -10.44 -8.49
C GLN A 108 0.39 -9.88 -8.57
N SER A 109 0.28 -8.75 -9.26
CA SER A 109 -0.98 -8.11 -9.58
C SER A 109 -1.38 -8.43 -11.02
N TYR A 110 -2.67 -8.55 -11.27
CA TYR A 110 -3.25 -8.79 -12.60
C TYR A 110 -4.34 -7.76 -12.83
N VAL A 111 -4.27 -7.02 -13.94
CA VAL A 111 -5.15 -5.88 -14.23
C VAL A 111 -5.67 -5.97 -15.66
N PHE A 112 -6.95 -5.69 -15.85
CA PHE A 112 -7.54 -5.45 -17.16
C PHE A 112 -7.30 -3.99 -17.59
N ALA A 113 -6.74 -3.78 -18.79
CA ALA A 113 -6.48 -2.46 -19.38
C ALA A 113 -7.75 -1.78 -19.90
N GLY A 114 -8.81 -1.75 -19.10
CA GLY A 114 -10.05 -1.05 -19.40
C GLY A 114 -9.97 0.44 -19.10
N ASN A 115 -11.13 1.08 -18.94
CA ASN A 115 -11.21 2.47 -18.51
C ASN A 115 -10.60 2.64 -17.12
N ASN A 116 -9.81 3.70 -16.94
CA ASN A 116 -9.14 4.04 -15.67
C ASN A 116 -8.22 2.93 -15.13
N PHE A 117 -7.69 2.03 -15.98
CA PHE A 117 -6.85 0.92 -15.53
C PHE A 117 -5.64 1.37 -14.70
N MET A 118 -5.12 2.59 -14.91
CA MET A 118 -4.04 3.13 -14.09
C MET A 118 -4.44 3.23 -12.61
N GLN A 119 -5.68 3.60 -12.29
CA GLN A 119 -6.17 3.63 -10.90
C GLN A 119 -6.17 2.22 -10.31
N THR A 120 -6.61 1.23 -11.10
CA THR A 120 -6.55 -0.19 -10.72
C THR A 120 -5.10 -0.66 -10.53
N VAL A 121 -4.16 -0.23 -11.37
CA VAL A 121 -2.72 -0.54 -11.17
C VAL A 121 -2.21 -0.01 -9.83
N ILE A 122 -2.57 1.23 -9.46
CA ILE A 122 -2.21 1.80 -8.16
C ILE A 122 -2.88 1.02 -7.03
N HIS A 123 -4.18 0.73 -7.13
CA HIS A 123 -4.92 -0.08 -6.16
C HIS A 123 -4.24 -1.44 -5.90
N GLU A 124 -3.89 -2.18 -6.96
CA GLU A 124 -3.25 -3.49 -6.81
C GLU A 124 -1.79 -3.38 -6.31
N ALA A 125 -1.11 -2.25 -6.54
CA ALA A 125 0.20 -1.98 -5.95
C ALA A 125 0.09 -1.81 -4.43
N SER A 126 -0.98 -1.16 -3.94
CA SER A 126 -1.26 -1.01 -2.51
C SER A 126 -1.36 -2.35 -1.78
N HIS A 127 -2.01 -3.35 -2.39
CA HIS A 127 -2.07 -4.68 -1.81
C HIS A 127 -0.69 -5.33 -1.71
N CYS A 128 0.13 -5.24 -2.76
CA CYS A 128 1.50 -5.76 -2.74
C CYS A 128 2.32 -5.12 -1.61
N LEU A 129 2.26 -3.80 -1.48
CA LEU A 129 2.95 -3.06 -0.42
C LEU A 129 2.44 -3.44 0.98
N LEU A 130 1.12 -3.56 1.15
CA LEU A 130 0.53 -3.87 2.45
C LEU A 130 0.88 -5.29 2.91
N HIS A 131 0.77 -6.28 2.04
CA HIS A 131 1.12 -7.67 2.32
C HIS A 131 2.64 -7.89 2.46
N ASN A 132 3.48 -7.01 1.92
CA ASN A 132 4.90 -6.98 2.26
C ASN A 132 5.14 -6.53 3.71
N ASN A 133 4.24 -5.74 4.28
CA ASN A 133 4.38 -5.14 5.61
C ASN A 133 3.69 -5.89 6.73
N LEU A 134 2.56 -6.54 6.45
CA LEU A 134 1.74 -7.25 7.42
C LEU A 134 1.42 -8.67 6.93
N LEU A 135 1.57 -9.65 7.83
CA LEU A 135 1.25 -11.07 7.54
C LEU A 135 -0.25 -11.34 7.47
N THR A 136 -1.03 -10.61 8.27
CA THR A 136 -2.49 -10.76 8.35
C THR A 136 -3.10 -9.38 8.35
N VAL A 137 -3.95 -9.12 7.36
CA VAL A 137 -4.57 -7.82 7.11
C VAL A 137 -6.09 -8.03 7.08
N PRO A 138 -6.87 -7.32 7.90
CA PRO A 138 -8.32 -7.31 7.77
C PRO A 138 -8.74 -6.79 6.39
N HIS A 139 -9.82 -7.32 5.83
CA HIS A 139 -10.30 -6.96 4.49
C HIS A 139 -10.60 -5.47 4.39
N TRP A 140 -11.28 -4.88 5.37
CA TRP A 140 -11.54 -3.44 5.35
C TRP A 140 -10.27 -2.58 5.29
N MET A 141 -9.18 -3.02 5.93
CA MET A 141 -7.92 -2.27 5.91
C MET A 141 -7.21 -2.49 4.58
N ASN A 142 -7.25 -3.72 4.05
CA ASN A 142 -6.68 -4.07 2.76
C ASN A 142 -7.29 -3.26 1.63
N GLU A 143 -8.62 -3.25 1.54
CA GLU A 143 -9.35 -2.51 0.51
C GLU A 143 -9.36 -1.01 0.81
N GLY A 144 -9.57 -0.61 2.06
CA GLY A 144 -9.67 0.81 2.42
C GLY A 144 -8.41 1.61 2.10
N ILE A 145 -7.22 1.02 2.29
CA ILE A 145 -5.95 1.68 1.94
C ILE A 145 -5.77 1.72 0.41
N ALA A 146 -6.07 0.63 -0.29
CA ALA A 146 -5.97 0.57 -1.74
C ALA A 146 -6.91 1.60 -2.42
N GLU A 147 -8.15 1.68 -1.96
CA GLU A 147 -9.16 2.66 -2.35
C GLU A 147 -8.76 4.11 -2.03
N PHE A 148 -7.97 4.31 -0.98
CA PHE A 148 -7.45 5.63 -0.64
C PHE A 148 -6.38 6.07 -1.65
N PHE A 149 -5.48 5.17 -2.05
CA PHE A 149 -4.39 5.48 -2.99
C PHE A 149 -4.79 5.42 -4.46
N GLU A 150 -5.82 4.68 -4.87
CA GLU A 150 -6.19 4.55 -6.30
C GLU A 150 -6.50 5.89 -7.00
N THR A 151 -6.84 6.91 -6.21
CA THR A 151 -7.13 8.28 -6.67
C THR A 151 -5.93 9.22 -6.60
N LEU A 152 -4.72 8.69 -6.38
CA LEU A 152 -3.47 9.41 -6.56
C LEU A 152 -3.41 9.99 -7.98
N THR A 153 -3.08 11.27 -8.06
CA THR A 153 -2.91 11.98 -9.33
C THR A 153 -1.73 12.93 -9.26
N ILE A 154 -1.29 13.37 -10.44
CA ILE A 154 -0.18 14.30 -10.62
C ILE A 154 -0.73 15.58 -11.24
N ASP A 155 -0.45 16.72 -10.59
CA ASP A 155 -0.62 18.05 -11.19
C ASP A 155 0.71 18.79 -11.13
N GLY A 156 1.31 19.03 -12.29
CA GLY A 156 2.68 19.51 -12.42
C GLY A 156 3.69 18.64 -11.66
N ASN A 157 4.25 19.21 -10.59
CA ASN A 157 5.23 18.55 -9.72
C ASN A 157 4.63 18.02 -8.41
N GLN A 158 3.34 18.22 -8.18
CA GLN A 158 2.67 17.79 -6.96
C GLN A 158 1.94 16.47 -7.18
N ILE A 159 1.99 15.62 -6.16
CA ILE A 159 1.21 14.38 -6.09
C ILE A 159 0.22 14.56 -4.94
N TYR A 160 -1.04 14.29 -5.20
CA TYR A 160 -2.10 14.35 -4.20
C TYR A 160 -3.17 13.31 -4.47
N ILE A 161 -4.00 13.09 -3.46
CA ILE A 161 -5.12 12.15 -3.48
C ILE A 161 -6.41 12.93 -3.67
N VAL A 162 -7.21 12.55 -4.67
CA VAL A 162 -8.51 13.17 -4.93
C VAL A 162 -9.58 12.51 -4.06
N PRO A 163 -10.26 13.24 -3.15
CA PRO A 163 -11.32 12.65 -2.34
C PRO A 163 -12.46 12.04 -3.19
N GLN A 164 -12.87 10.82 -2.87
CA GLN A 164 -13.96 10.12 -3.56
C GLN A 164 -15.32 10.66 -3.09
N SER A 165 -15.75 11.78 -3.68
CA SER A 165 -16.94 12.54 -3.27
C SER A 165 -18.22 11.69 -3.23
N GLY A 166 -18.39 10.74 -4.14
CA GLY A 166 -19.51 9.80 -4.16
C GLY A 166 -19.58 8.91 -2.91
N ARG A 167 -18.44 8.30 -2.52
CA ARG A 167 -18.33 7.49 -1.30
C ARG A 167 -18.53 8.33 -0.04
N ILE A 168 -17.95 9.53 -0.01
CA ILE A 168 -18.13 10.47 1.10
C ILE A 168 -19.60 10.82 1.26
N ARG A 169 -20.31 11.17 0.17
CA ARG A 169 -21.74 11.46 0.20
C ARG A 169 -22.55 10.28 0.72
N TYR A 170 -22.29 9.08 0.20
CA TYR A 170 -22.96 7.85 0.65
C TYR A 170 -22.78 7.62 2.15
N ILE A 171 -21.55 7.78 2.68
CA ILE A 171 -21.27 7.61 4.10
C ILE A 171 -21.96 8.67 4.97
N LYS A 172 -22.00 9.93 4.52
CA LYS A 172 -22.78 10.98 5.19
C LYS A 172 -24.26 10.62 5.30
N GLU A 173 -24.84 10.04 4.23
CA GLU A 173 -26.23 9.56 4.24
C GLU A 173 -26.42 8.40 5.22
N GLN A 174 -25.50 7.42 5.27
CA GLN A 174 -25.57 6.32 6.23
C GLN A 174 -25.43 6.79 7.69
N VAL A 175 -24.57 7.77 7.96
CA VAL A 175 -24.42 8.39 9.29
C VAL A 175 -25.70 9.09 9.72
N ARG A 176 -26.30 9.90 8.84
CA ARG A 176 -27.58 10.59 9.12
C ARG A 176 -28.74 9.63 9.34
N ALA A 177 -28.75 8.51 8.62
CA ALA A 177 -29.74 7.46 8.78
C ALA A 177 -29.51 6.56 10.03
N GLY A 178 -28.44 6.78 10.80
CA GLY A 178 -28.10 5.95 11.97
C GLY A 178 -27.67 4.53 11.63
N LYS A 179 -27.21 4.28 10.39
CA LYS A 179 -26.89 2.94 9.87
C LYS A 179 -25.43 2.52 10.06
N ILE A 180 -24.56 3.44 10.48
CA ILE A 180 -23.15 3.14 10.78
C ILE A 180 -23.03 2.53 12.18
N ASP A 181 -22.46 1.34 12.24
CA ASP A 181 -22.02 0.62 13.42
C ASP A 181 -20.62 0.06 13.13
N LEU A 182 -19.58 0.77 13.57
CA LEU A 182 -18.19 0.44 13.27
C LEU A 182 -17.70 -0.71 14.12
N GLN A 183 -18.18 -0.84 15.36
CA GLN A 183 -17.87 -2.00 16.18
C GLN A 183 -18.29 -3.29 15.46
N ARG A 184 -19.54 -3.35 15.00
CA ARG A 184 -20.06 -4.51 14.25
C ARG A 184 -19.35 -4.71 12.92
N PHE A 185 -19.00 -3.62 12.23
CA PHE A 185 -18.27 -3.67 10.97
C PHE A 185 -16.89 -4.33 11.15
N PHE A 186 -16.12 -3.93 12.17
CA PHE A 186 -14.81 -4.52 12.43
C PHE A 186 -14.89 -5.96 12.95
N THR A 187 -15.85 -6.29 13.81
CA THR A 187 -15.96 -7.64 14.38
C THR A 187 -16.41 -8.68 13.36
N ASN A 188 -17.22 -8.28 12.36
CA ASN A 188 -17.78 -9.17 11.34
C ASN A 188 -17.06 -9.08 9.98
N ASP A 189 -15.91 -8.41 9.91
CA ASP A 189 -15.18 -8.14 8.66
C ASP A 189 -15.17 -9.37 7.72
N GLN A 190 -14.56 -10.48 8.15
CA GLN A 190 -14.47 -11.70 7.33
C GLN A 190 -15.82 -12.21 6.79
N ALA A 191 -16.88 -12.18 7.61
CA ALA A 191 -18.19 -12.67 7.24
C ALA A 191 -18.87 -11.72 6.24
N LEU A 192 -18.73 -10.40 6.41
CA LEU A 192 -19.33 -9.40 5.55
C LEU A 192 -18.78 -9.47 4.11
N TRP A 193 -17.47 -9.67 3.97
CA TRP A 193 -16.79 -9.74 2.66
C TRP A 193 -17.07 -11.01 1.86
N SER A 194 -17.83 -11.97 2.42
CA SER A 194 -18.27 -13.17 1.70
C SER A 194 -19.48 -12.94 0.78
N ASP A 195 -20.25 -11.87 1.00
CA ASP A 195 -21.44 -11.54 0.21
C ASP A 195 -21.23 -10.31 -0.67
N LYS A 196 -21.23 -10.52 -2.00
CA LYS A 196 -21.06 -9.47 -3.00
C LYS A 196 -22.09 -8.34 -2.88
N LYS A 197 -23.29 -8.61 -2.34
CA LYS A 197 -24.34 -7.60 -2.18
C LYS A 197 -23.93 -6.45 -1.26
N ASN A 198 -22.94 -6.69 -0.39
CA ASN A 198 -22.47 -5.69 0.55
C ASN A 198 -21.31 -4.85 0.02
N PHE A 199 -20.73 -5.18 -1.15
CA PHE A 199 -19.47 -4.59 -1.59
C PHE A 199 -19.48 -3.06 -1.62
N ASP A 200 -20.50 -2.42 -2.19
CA ASP A 200 -20.58 -0.96 -2.21
C ASP A 200 -20.51 -0.34 -0.81
N TYR A 201 -21.21 -0.93 0.16
CA TYR A 201 -21.15 -0.51 1.56
C TYR A 201 -19.77 -0.78 2.17
N LEU A 202 -19.20 -1.96 1.94
CA LEU A 202 -17.91 -2.37 2.52
C LEU A 202 -16.76 -1.53 2.00
N TYR A 203 -16.65 -1.35 0.68
CA TYR A 203 -15.65 -0.50 0.04
C TYR A 203 -15.81 0.96 0.45
N SER A 204 -17.04 1.50 0.46
CA SER A 204 -17.29 2.88 0.89
C SER A 204 -16.93 3.12 2.36
N THR A 205 -17.30 2.18 3.23
CA THR A 205 -17.02 2.26 4.68
C THR A 205 -15.52 2.13 4.93
N SER A 206 -14.86 1.17 4.29
CA SER A 206 -13.41 0.97 4.38
C SER A 206 -12.62 2.20 3.97
N TYR A 207 -12.93 2.77 2.79
CA TYR A 207 -12.35 4.02 2.31
C TYR A 207 -12.55 5.15 3.32
N SER A 208 -13.78 5.31 3.83
CA SER A 208 -14.10 6.41 4.75
C SER A 208 -13.40 6.30 6.10
N ILE A 209 -13.17 5.09 6.60
CA ILE A 209 -12.40 4.87 7.83
C ILE A 209 -10.95 5.33 7.62
N ILE A 210 -10.30 4.92 6.53
CA ILE A 210 -8.93 5.32 6.21
C ILE A 210 -8.84 6.83 5.98
N HIS A 211 -9.76 7.39 5.20
CA HIS A 211 -9.86 8.82 4.95
C HIS A 211 -10.02 9.61 6.26
N TYR A 212 -10.91 9.18 7.17
CA TYR A 212 -11.08 9.82 8.47
C TYR A 212 -9.82 9.73 9.33
N ILE A 213 -9.18 8.55 9.45
CA ILE A 213 -7.97 8.38 10.25
C ILE A 213 -6.88 9.33 9.75
N ILE A 214 -6.59 9.32 8.46
CA ILE A 214 -5.53 10.15 7.86
C ILE A 214 -5.84 11.65 7.99
N LYS A 215 -7.10 12.07 7.81
CA LYS A 215 -7.49 13.49 7.90
C LYS A 215 -7.57 14.01 9.33
N SER A 216 -7.93 13.18 10.30
CA SER A 216 -8.06 13.58 11.70
C SER A 216 -6.72 13.59 12.43
N ASN A 217 -5.85 12.61 12.13
CA ASN A 217 -4.51 12.54 12.69
C ASN A 217 -3.59 11.74 11.74
N PRO A 218 -2.73 12.39 10.96
CA PRO A 218 -1.81 11.72 10.04
C PRO A 218 -0.93 10.65 10.70
N ASP A 219 -0.57 10.81 11.98
CA ASP A 219 0.28 9.86 12.72
C ASP A 219 -0.50 8.68 13.31
N ALA A 220 -1.84 8.74 13.33
CA ALA A 220 -2.66 7.68 13.92
C ALA A 220 -2.49 6.35 13.18
N MET A 221 -2.30 6.37 11.86
CA MET A 221 -2.08 5.15 11.08
C MET A 221 -0.80 4.43 11.51
N ASN A 222 0.28 5.18 11.73
CA ASN A 222 1.56 4.64 12.21
C ASN A 222 1.40 3.96 13.57
N LYS A 223 0.67 4.61 14.49
CA LYS A 223 0.40 4.05 15.81
C LYS A 223 -0.46 2.78 15.75
N ILE A 224 -1.53 2.78 14.94
CA ILE A 224 -2.38 1.60 14.73
C ILE A 224 -1.54 0.43 14.22
N ILE A 225 -0.71 0.68 13.19
CA ILE A 225 0.15 -0.33 12.58
C ILE A 225 1.21 -0.85 13.56
N SER A 226 1.84 0.02 14.35
CA SER A 226 2.80 -0.38 15.38
C SER A 226 2.13 -1.29 16.41
N LEU A 227 0.92 -0.95 16.88
CA LEU A 227 0.16 -1.80 17.81
C LEU A 227 -0.20 -3.17 17.19
N MET A 228 -0.59 -3.20 15.91
CA MET A 228 -0.87 -4.45 15.21
C MET A 228 0.39 -5.31 15.05
N ARG A 229 1.53 -4.72 14.72
CA ARG A 229 2.78 -5.46 14.45
C ARG A 229 3.49 -5.92 15.73
N GLU A 230 3.64 -5.01 16.69
CA GLU A 230 4.49 -5.21 17.87
C GLU A 230 3.71 -5.84 19.04
N LYS A 231 2.44 -5.45 19.20
CA LYS A 231 1.57 -5.96 20.27
C LYS A 231 0.59 -7.03 19.79
N ARG A 232 0.58 -7.33 18.48
CA ARG A 232 -0.32 -8.32 17.86
C ARG A 232 -1.79 -8.02 18.13
N TYR A 233 -2.13 -6.75 18.29
CA TYR A 233 -3.53 -6.35 18.44
C TYR A 233 -4.29 -6.63 17.14
N ARG A 234 -5.53 -7.10 17.28
CA ARG A 234 -6.48 -6.99 16.18
C ARG A 234 -6.69 -5.51 15.86
N ALA A 235 -7.02 -5.20 14.60
CA ALA A 235 -7.10 -3.82 14.14
C ALA A 235 -8.14 -2.98 14.91
N ASP A 236 -9.26 -3.57 15.31
CA ASP A 236 -10.27 -2.94 16.17
C ASP A 236 -9.69 -2.48 17.52
N PHE A 237 -8.92 -3.34 18.20
CA PHE A 237 -8.24 -2.98 19.44
C PHE A 237 -7.14 -1.93 19.23
N ALA A 238 -6.40 -2.00 18.13
CA ALA A 238 -5.38 -1.00 17.79
C ALA A 238 -5.99 0.39 17.54
N ILE A 239 -7.13 0.46 16.84
CA ILE A 239 -7.91 1.69 16.65
C ILE A 239 -8.42 2.20 17.99
N ALA A 240 -9.10 1.36 18.78
CA ALA A 240 -9.62 1.75 20.08
C ALA A 240 -8.51 2.30 21.00
N SER A 241 -7.35 1.65 21.04
CA SER A 241 -6.19 2.10 21.83
C SER A 241 -5.60 3.42 21.32
N THR A 242 -5.72 3.69 20.02
CA THR A 242 -5.21 4.92 19.39
C THR A 242 -6.11 6.12 19.68
N PHE A 243 -7.43 5.92 19.66
CA PHE A 243 -8.44 6.97 19.77
C PHE A 243 -9.11 7.07 21.15
N GLY A 244 -8.69 6.27 22.12
CA GLY A 244 -9.21 6.30 23.50
C GLY A 244 -10.54 5.58 23.70
N GLY A 245 -10.81 4.54 22.90
CA GLY A 245 -12.00 3.68 22.96
C GLY A 245 -12.70 3.57 21.61
N MET A 246 -13.37 2.44 21.36
CA MET A 246 -14.14 2.23 20.12
C MET A 246 -15.32 3.20 20.03
N ASP A 247 -16.04 3.44 21.13
CA ASP A 247 -17.16 4.39 21.16
C ASP A 247 -16.71 5.81 20.81
N ARG A 248 -15.57 6.24 21.36
CA ARG A 248 -14.99 7.56 21.08
C ARG A 248 -14.55 7.68 19.63
N PHE A 249 -13.94 6.62 19.08
CA PHE A 249 -13.59 6.56 17.67
C PHE A 249 -14.82 6.70 16.78
N GLU A 250 -15.86 5.90 17.03
CA GLU A 250 -17.08 5.91 16.23
C GLU A 250 -17.84 7.24 16.33
N GLN A 251 -17.95 7.83 17.53
CA GLN A 251 -18.58 9.15 17.70
C GLN A 251 -17.84 10.23 16.93
N SER A 252 -16.51 10.23 16.98
CA SER A 252 -15.67 11.21 16.28
C SER A 252 -15.74 11.02 14.76
N TYR A 253 -15.73 9.76 14.30
CA TYR A 253 -15.95 9.40 12.90
C TYR A 253 -17.33 9.88 12.42
N LYS A 254 -18.39 9.58 13.18
CA LYS A 254 -19.75 10.02 12.84
C LYS A 254 -19.82 11.54 12.78
N PHE A 255 -19.20 12.24 13.73
CA PHE A 255 -19.13 13.70 13.74
C PHE A 255 -18.42 14.26 12.51
N PHE A 256 -17.30 13.67 12.08
CA PHE A 256 -16.57 14.06 10.87
C PHE A 256 -17.43 13.94 9.60
N TYR A 257 -18.36 12.98 9.57
CA TYR A 257 -19.27 12.71 8.44
C TYR A 257 -20.71 13.22 8.65
N ARG A 258 -20.97 14.17 9.55
CA ARG A 258 -22.29 14.81 9.66
C ARG A 258 -22.60 15.72 8.45
#